data_AF-A0A0Y9ZJ49-F1
#
_entry.id   AF-A0A0Y9ZJ49-F1
#
_cell.length_a   1.000
_cell.length_b   1.000
_cell.length_c   1.000
_cell.angle_alpha   90.00
_cell.angle_beta   90.00
_cell.angle_gamma   90.00
#
_symmetry.space_group_name_H-M   'P 1'
#
loop_
_entity.id
_entity.type
_entity.pdbx_description
1 polymer ?
#
loop_
_entity_poly.entity_id
_entity_poly.type
_entity_poly.pdbx_seq_one_letter_code
_entity_poly.pdbx_strand_id
1 'polypeptide(L)'
;MSVNTITARNDFNDYMKCYESNKYNKNVKDVCSNQLNKAIGTTTSIISRECMAQTENLYKCFKHSFRLSFCDKDIIEKLKTCQSNVYKLITS
;
A
#
# COMPACT_ATOMS: atom_id res chain seq x y z
N MET A 1 -14.64 10.62 6.13
CA MET A 1 -13.38 11.39 6.20
C MET A 1 -12.41 10.76 5.21
N SER A 2 -11.82 11.55 4.31
CA SER A 2 -10.81 11.01 3.39
C SER A 2 -9.52 10.70 4.17
N VAL A 3 -9.02 9.47 4.03
CA VAL A 3 -7.72 9.08 4.59
C VAL A 3 -6.64 9.84 3.84
N ASN A 4 -5.74 10.51 4.55
CA ASN A 4 -4.60 11.21 3.98
C ASN A 4 -3.28 10.55 4.37
N THR A 5 -2.19 10.95 3.71
CA THR A 5 -0.86 10.35 3.91
C THR A 5 -0.34 10.50 5.35
N ILE A 6 -0.71 11.60 6.03
CA ILE A 6 -0.33 11.83 7.43
C ILE A 6 -1.01 10.79 8.34
N THR A 7 -2.31 10.55 8.15
CA THR A 7 -3.04 9.51 8.89
C THR A 7 -2.41 8.14 8.67
N ALA A 8 -2.11 7.76 7.42
CA ALA A 8 -1.48 6.47 7.12
C ALA A 8 -0.10 6.33 7.77
N ARG A 9 0.72 7.38 7.76
CA ARG A 9 2.03 7.39 8.44
C ARG A 9 1.89 7.27 9.96
N ASN A 10 0.92 7.94 10.56
CA ASN A 10 0.65 7.83 11.99
C ASN A 10 0.21 6.42 12.38
N ASP A 11 -0.72 5.81 11.64
CA ASP A 11 -1.16 4.44 11.89
C ASP A 11 -0.01 3.43 11.75
N PHE A 12 0.85 3.60 10.76
CA PHE A 12 2.06 2.79 10.59
C PHE A 12 3.02 2.96 11.79
N ASN A 13 3.28 4.19 12.21
CA ASN A 13 4.13 4.48 13.36
C ASN A 13 3.57 3.89 14.66
N ASP A 14 2.26 3.92 14.85
CA ASP A 14 1.61 3.34 16.03
C ASP A 14 1.68 1.80 16.02
N TYR A 15 1.57 1.17 14.85
CA TYR A 15 1.89 -0.26 14.70
C TYR A 15 3.36 -0.54 15.07
N MET A 16 4.31 0.24 14.56
CA MET A 16 5.74 0.06 14.87
C MET A 16 6.05 0.22 16.36
N LYS A 17 5.45 1.22 17.03
CA LYS A 17 5.57 1.38 18.50
C LYS A 17 5.03 0.18 19.25
N CYS A 18 3.87 -0.34 18.83
CA CYS A 18 3.29 -1.54 19.43
C CYS A 18 4.22 -2.75 19.25
N TYR A 19 4.74 -2.93 18.04
CA TYR A 19 5.64 -4.03 17.69
C TYR A 19 6.92 -3.98 18.52
N GLU A 20 7.60 -2.83 18.57
CA GLU A 20 8.83 -2.66 19.36
C GLU A 20 8.62 -2.91 20.85
N SER A 21 7.50 -2.42 21.40
CA SER A 21 7.14 -2.62 22.81
C SER A 21 6.85 -4.08 23.15
N ASN A 22 6.50 -4.90 22.15
CA ASN A 22 6.10 -6.29 22.32
C ASN A 22 7.02 -7.28 21.58
N LYS A 23 8.20 -6.86 21.13
CA LYS A 23 9.05 -7.66 20.23
C LYS A 23 9.49 -9.03 20.79
N TYR A 24 9.53 -9.16 22.12
CA TYR A 24 9.87 -10.41 22.81
C TYR A 24 8.64 -11.26 23.17
N ASN A 25 7.43 -10.78 22.87
CA ASN A 25 6.21 -11.53 23.06
C ASN A 25 6.07 -12.57 21.94
N LYS A 26 5.82 -13.83 22.30
CA LYS A 26 5.63 -14.93 21.34
C LYS A 26 4.47 -14.66 20.37
N ASN A 27 3.49 -13.84 20.76
CA ASN A 27 2.29 -13.52 19.97
C ASN A 27 2.19 -12.04 19.59
N VAL A 28 3.32 -11.36 19.34
CA VAL A 28 3.36 -9.92 19.00
C VAL A 28 2.39 -9.52 17.86
N LYS A 29 2.20 -10.41 16.88
CA LYS A 29 1.26 -10.19 15.76
C LYS A 29 -0.18 -10.07 16.23
N ASP A 30 -0.61 -10.91 17.15
CA ASP A 30 -1.99 -10.89 17.67
C ASP A 30 -2.20 -9.67 18.57
N VAL A 31 -1.20 -9.37 19.42
CA VAL A 31 -1.23 -8.21 20.33
C VAL A 31 -1.37 -6.90 19.57
N CYS A 32 -0.64 -6.75 18.46
CA CYS A 32 -0.65 -5.54 17.64
C CYS A 32 -1.56 -5.62 16.40
N SER A 33 -2.44 -6.64 16.33
CA SER A 33 -3.28 -6.91 15.16
C SER A 33 -4.20 -5.75 14.80
N ASN A 34 -4.75 -5.04 15.80
CA ASN A 34 -5.61 -3.88 15.58
C ASN A 34 -4.87 -2.73 14.90
N GLN A 35 -3.67 -2.40 15.37
CA GLN A 35 -2.81 -1.36 14.80
C GLN A 35 -2.33 -1.78 13.41
N LEU A 36 -1.97 -3.05 13.24
CA LEU A 36 -1.59 -3.61 11.94
C LEU A 36 -2.72 -3.47 10.93
N ASN A 37 -3.94 -3.86 11.28
CA ASN A 37 -5.11 -3.78 10.40
C ASN A 37 -5.45 -2.34 10.03
N LYS A 38 -5.31 -1.39 10.97
CA LYS A 38 -5.47 0.04 10.69
C LYS A 38 -4.40 0.53 9.70
N ALA A 39 -3.13 0.25 9.97
CA ALA A 39 -2.02 0.64 9.11
C ALA A 39 -2.16 0.07 7.69
N ILE A 40 -2.56 -1.20 7.56
CA ILE A 40 -2.87 -1.83 6.26
C ILE A 40 -4.03 -1.09 5.60
N GLY A 41 -5.16 -0.90 6.30
CA GLY A 41 -6.36 -0.28 5.73
C GLY A 41 -6.11 1.13 5.20
N THR A 42 -5.43 1.97 5.99
CA THR A 42 -5.13 3.35 5.57
C THR A 42 -4.08 3.40 4.48
N THR A 43 -3.04 2.56 4.55
CA THR A 43 -2.04 2.44 3.47
C THR A 43 -2.66 1.98 2.15
N THR A 44 -3.50 0.95 2.17
CA THR A 44 -4.20 0.45 0.98
C THR A 44 -5.12 1.52 0.39
N SER A 45 -5.79 2.32 1.23
CA SER A 45 -6.62 3.43 0.75
C SER A 45 -5.79 4.49 0.02
N ILE A 46 -4.58 4.82 0.49
CA ILE A 46 -3.70 5.76 -0.20
C ILE A 46 -3.19 5.16 -1.51
N ILE A 47 -2.67 3.92 -1.48
CA ILE A 47 -2.21 3.24 -2.70
C ILE A 47 -3.30 3.20 -3.77
N SER A 48 -4.53 2.86 -3.39
CA SER A 48 -5.65 2.76 -4.33
C SER A 48 -5.97 4.09 -4.99
N ARG A 49 -5.84 5.21 -4.25
CA ARG A 49 -6.07 6.55 -4.79
C ARG A 49 -4.92 7.00 -5.69
N GLU A 50 -3.69 6.90 -5.20
CA GLU A 50 -2.52 7.46 -5.89
C GLU A 50 -2.12 6.62 -7.12
N CYS A 51 -2.35 5.30 -7.09
CA CYS A 51 -1.98 4.37 -8.17
C CYS A 51 -3.17 3.95 -9.04
N MET A 52 -4.29 4.66 -8.96
CA MET A 52 -5.52 4.34 -9.71
C MET A 52 -5.27 4.32 -11.22
N ALA A 53 -4.57 5.33 -11.76
CA ALA A 53 -4.31 5.45 -13.19
C ALA A 53 -3.51 4.25 -13.74
N GLN A 54 -2.45 3.84 -13.04
CA GLN A 54 -1.62 2.69 -13.42
C GLN A 54 -2.42 1.38 -13.31
N THR A 55 -3.28 1.27 -12.29
CA THR A 55 -4.17 0.12 -12.09
C THR A 55 -5.18 0.01 -13.23
N GLU A 56 -5.81 1.11 -13.63
CA GLU A 56 -6.73 1.14 -14.76
C GLU A 56 -6.05 0.79 -16.08
N ASN A 57 -4.83 1.27 -16.30
CA ASN A 57 -4.07 0.94 -17.50
C ASN A 57 -3.74 -0.56 -17.58
N LEU A 58 -3.30 -1.16 -16.46
CA LEU A 58 -3.09 -2.60 -16.38
C LEU A 58 -4.40 -3.38 -16.61
N TYR A 59 -5.51 -2.91 -16.05
CA TYR A 59 -6.82 -3.52 -16.24
C TYR A 59 -7.30 -3.45 -17.70
N LYS A 60 -7.11 -2.31 -18.37
CA LYS A 60 -7.38 -2.16 -19.81
C LYS A 60 -6.52 -3.14 -20.62
N CYS A 61 -5.23 -3.24 -20.31
CA CYS A 61 -4.36 -4.22 -20.94
C CYS A 61 -4.86 -5.65 -20.74
N PHE A 62 -5.20 -6.03 -19.51
CA PHE A 62 -5.75 -7.34 -19.20
C PHE A 62 -7.04 -7.63 -20.00
N LYS A 63 -8.00 -6.70 -20.01
CA LYS A 63 -9.26 -6.84 -20.77
C LYS A 63 -9.04 -7.07 -22.27
N HIS A 64 -7.99 -6.50 -22.82
CA HIS A 64 -7.65 -6.64 -24.23
C HIS A 64 -6.54 -7.68 -24.49
N SER A 65 -6.30 -8.60 -23.53
CA SER A 65 -5.28 -9.65 -23.65
C SER A 65 -3.89 -9.11 -24.01
N PHE A 66 -3.56 -7.92 -23.49
CA PHE A 66 -2.31 -7.19 -23.72
C PHE A 66 -2.04 -6.83 -25.19
N ARG A 67 -3.08 -6.73 -26.03
CA ARG A 67 -2.95 -6.43 -27.48
C ARG A 67 -2.93 -4.94 -27.82
N LEU A 68 -3.24 -4.05 -26.86
CA LEU A 68 -3.23 -2.61 -27.12
C LEU A 68 -1.78 -2.12 -27.26
N SER A 69 -1.55 -1.14 -28.13
CA SER A 69 -0.21 -0.62 -28.44
C SER A 69 0.52 -0.04 -27.22
N PHE A 70 -0.20 0.45 -26.22
CA PHE A 70 0.37 0.97 -24.97
C PHE A 70 0.66 -0.11 -23.92
N CYS A 71 0.26 -1.37 -24.15
CA CYS A 71 0.54 -2.49 -23.25
C CYS A 71 1.98 -2.97 -23.45
N ASP A 72 2.92 -2.11 -23.07
CA ASP A 72 4.34 -2.41 -23.04
C ASP A 72 4.72 -3.29 -21.84
N LYS A 73 5.97 -3.77 -21.84
CA LYS A 73 6.52 -4.56 -20.73
C LYS A 73 6.58 -3.78 -19.42
N ASP A 74 6.54 -2.45 -19.50
CA ASP A 74 6.71 -1.54 -18.37
C ASP A 74 5.39 -1.28 -17.64
N ILE A 75 4.24 -1.74 -18.17
CA ILE A 75 2.93 -1.48 -17.57
C ILE A 75 2.82 -1.98 -16.12
N ILE A 76 3.42 -3.15 -15.84
CA ILE A 76 3.48 -3.72 -14.49
C ILE A 76 4.49 -2.96 -13.64
N GLU A 77 5.61 -2.53 -14.22
CA GLU A 77 6.66 -1.80 -13.52
C GLU A 77 6.21 -0.40 -13.10
N LYS A 78 5.42 0.29 -13.94
CA LYS A 78 4.78 1.57 -13.63
C LYS A 78 3.87 1.44 -12.40
N LEU A 79 3.05 0.37 -12.32
CA LEU A 79 2.20 0.11 -11.16
C LEU A 79 3.02 -0.20 -9.90
N LYS A 80 4.01 -1.11 -10.00
CA LYS A 80 4.91 -1.45 -8.88
C LYS A 80 5.67 -0.24 -8.35
N THR A 81 6.14 0.62 -9.25
CA THR A 81 6.86 1.84 -8.90
C THR A 81 5.96 2.80 -8.14
N CYS A 82 4.71 2.99 -8.58
CA CYS A 82 3.75 3.80 -7.85
C CYS A 82 3.51 3.25 -6.43
N GLN A 83 3.22 1.96 -6.30
CA GLN A 83 3.00 1.30 -5.01
C GLN A 83 4.22 1.44 -4.08
N SER A 84 5.43 1.25 -4.62
CA SER A 84 6.69 1.40 -3.88
C SER A 84 6.91 2.83 -3.40
N ASN A 85 6.63 3.83 -4.23
CA ASN A 85 6.77 5.24 -3.86
C ASN A 85 5.80 5.62 -2.74
N VAL A 86 4.54 5.18 -2.84
CA VAL A 86 3.54 5.41 -1.78
C VAL A 86 3.94 4.70 -0.49
N TYR A 87 4.38 3.44 -0.59
CA TYR A 87 4.87 2.69 0.57
C TYR A 87 6.03 3.41 1.26
N LYS A 88 7.05 3.84 0.49
CA LYS A 88 8.18 4.62 1.02
C LYS A 88 7.72 5.92 1.69
N LEU A 89 6.74 6.63 1.15
CA LEU A 89 6.20 7.86 1.75
C LEU A 89 5.56 7.62 3.12
N ILE A 90 4.98 6.44 3.34
CA ILE A 90 4.31 6.06 4.58
C ILE A 90 5.29 5.48 5.61
N THR A 91 6.28 4.70 5.16
CA THR A 91 7.18 3.95 6.05
C THR A 91 8.53 4.62 6.32
N SER A 92 8.87 5.70 5.61
CA SER A 92 10.04 6.54 5.95
C SER A 92 9.73 7.42 7.15
#